data_AF-A0A1V5VW79-F1
#
_entry.id   AF-A0A1V5VW79-F1
#
_cell.length_a   1.000
_cell.length_b   1.000
_cell.length_c   1.000
_cell.angle_alpha   90.00
_cell.angle_beta   90.00
_cell.angle_gamma   90.00
#
_symmetry.space_group_name_H-M   'P 1'
#
loop_
_entity.id
_entity.type
_entity.pdbx_description
1 polymer ?
#
loop_
_entity_poly.entity_id
_entity_poly.type
_entity_poly.pdbx_seq_one_letter_code
_entity_poly.pdbx_strand_id
1 'polypeptide(L)'
;MSALLLHLRAVDFVVGGCGTGIGYLNSVMQYPGVFCGHLLTPLDAFLFARINAGNCVSLALNQGYGWAGDVNLRLIFDALFTPETGTGYPPHRAEPQRQGRELLAQISRAAHRSMAEILLALPAEVTRTALNYPAFRPVLQSAVATAPNPDPTLTSVIEHLLESAPA
;
A
#
# COMPACT_ATOMS: atom_id res chain seq x y z
N MET A 1 4.52 1.19 7.44
CA MET A 1 4.67 -0.27 7.19
C MET A 1 4.36 -0.60 5.74
N SER A 2 3.11 -0.51 5.29
CA SER A 2 2.66 -0.90 3.94
C SER A 2 3.46 -0.25 2.81
N ALA A 3 3.59 1.08 2.84
CA ALA A 3 4.34 1.81 1.83
C ALA A 3 5.81 1.40 1.77
N LEU A 4 6.42 1.09 2.93
CA LEU A 4 7.82 0.69 3.00
C LEU A 4 8.04 -0.70 2.39
N LEU A 5 7.16 -1.67 2.67
CA LEU A 5 7.27 -3.00 2.06
C LEU A 5 7.03 -2.97 0.55
N LEU A 6 6.06 -2.18 0.09
CA LEU A 6 5.83 -1.96 -1.34
C LEU A 6 7.05 -1.31 -2.00
N HIS A 7 7.63 -0.29 -1.36
CA HIS A 7 8.80 0.42 -1.88
C HIS A 7 10.03 -0.49 -1.96
N LEU A 8 10.26 -1.32 -0.94
CA LEU A 8 11.32 -2.34 -0.91
C LEU A 8 11.04 -3.53 -1.83
N ARG A 9 9.87 -3.59 -2.47
CA ARG A 9 9.39 -4.74 -3.27
C ARG A 9 9.41 -6.05 -2.50
N ALA A 10 9.19 -5.99 -1.19
CA ALA A 10 9.03 -7.16 -0.34
C ALA A 10 7.67 -7.83 -0.52
N VAL A 11 6.70 -7.04 -0.98
CA VAL A 11 5.35 -7.47 -1.33
C VAL A 11 4.91 -6.73 -2.59
N ASP A 12 4.08 -7.36 -3.40
CA ASP A 12 3.51 -6.73 -4.59
C ASP A 12 2.20 -5.97 -4.29
N PHE A 13 1.54 -6.34 -3.19
CA PHE A 13 0.23 -5.83 -2.84
C PHE A 13 0.01 -5.80 -1.33
N VAL A 14 -0.75 -4.82 -0.84
CA VAL A 14 -1.15 -4.74 0.58
C VAL A 14 -2.66 -4.67 0.74
N VAL A 15 -3.20 -5.55 1.58
CA VAL A 15 -4.57 -5.45 2.10
C VAL A 15 -4.52 -4.87 3.50
N GLY A 16 -5.16 -3.72 3.70
CA GLY A 16 -5.31 -3.11 5.01
C GLY A 16 -6.73 -2.61 5.25
N GLY A 17 -6.91 -1.82 6.29
CA GLY A 17 -8.21 -1.27 6.64
C GLY A 17 -8.22 -0.64 8.02
N CYS A 18 -9.36 -0.05 8.36
CA CYS A 18 -9.69 0.42 9.69
C CYS A 18 -11.21 0.35 9.87
N GLY A 19 -11.77 0.93 10.93
CA GLY A 19 -13.21 0.86 11.18
C GLY A 19 -14.05 1.30 9.97
N THR A 20 -13.66 2.37 9.29
CA THR A 20 -14.32 2.85 8.07
C THR A 20 -13.48 2.64 6.80
N GLY A 21 -12.25 2.13 6.92
CA GLY A 21 -11.26 2.07 5.83
C GLY A 21 -10.63 3.42 5.44
N ILE A 22 -11.29 4.55 5.69
CA ILE A 22 -10.83 5.86 5.19
C ILE A 22 -9.53 6.31 5.85
N GLY A 23 -9.35 6.09 7.16
CA GLY A 23 -8.13 6.50 7.87
C GLY A 23 -6.87 5.81 7.34
N TYR A 24 -6.95 4.50 7.10
CA TYR A 24 -5.85 3.74 6.51
C TYR A 24 -5.55 4.20 5.07
N LEU A 25 -6.59 4.41 4.25
CA LEU A 25 -6.45 4.96 2.89
C LEU A 25 -5.69 6.29 2.91
N ASN A 26 -6.16 7.23 3.73
CA ASN A 26 -5.58 8.58 3.82
C ASN A 26 -4.12 8.52 4.24
N SER A 27 -3.77 7.67 5.21
CA SER A 27 -2.40 7.50 5.70
C SER A 27 -1.49 6.90 4.63
N VAL A 28 -1.90 5.79 3.99
CA VAL A 28 -1.00 5.05 3.10
C VAL A 28 -0.73 5.80 1.79
N MET A 29 -1.65 6.66 1.36
CA MET A 29 -1.52 7.51 0.17
C MET A 29 -0.59 8.72 0.36
N GLN A 30 -0.09 8.97 1.57
CA GLN A 30 0.93 10.03 1.82
C GLN A 30 2.35 9.60 1.43
N TYR A 31 2.52 8.37 0.93
CA TYR A 31 3.83 7.80 0.63
C TYR A 31 3.98 7.55 -0.87
N PRO A 32 5.20 7.73 -1.42
CA PRO A 32 5.46 7.63 -2.85
C PRO A 32 5.15 6.23 -3.38
N GLY A 33 4.50 6.18 -4.55
CA GLY A 33 4.26 4.94 -5.27
C GLY A 33 3.19 4.03 -4.66
N VAL A 34 2.40 4.51 -3.70
CA VAL A 34 1.24 3.77 -3.18
C VAL A 34 -0.03 4.28 -3.85
N PHE A 35 -0.83 3.35 -4.37
CA PHE A 35 -2.15 3.63 -4.93
C PHE A 35 -3.18 2.71 -4.28
N CYS A 36 -3.98 3.29 -3.38
CA CYS A 36 -4.88 2.55 -2.51
C CYS A 36 -6.35 2.77 -2.89
N GLY A 37 -7.09 1.67 -3.09
CA GLY A 37 -8.53 1.69 -3.30
C GLY A 37 -9.30 1.50 -2.01
N HIS A 38 -10.39 2.25 -1.79
CA HIS A 38 -11.33 1.96 -0.72
C HIS A 38 -12.42 1.01 -1.21
N LEU A 39 -12.44 -0.22 -0.71
CA LEU A 39 -13.34 -1.26 -1.19
C LEU A 39 -14.39 -1.57 -0.14
N LEU A 40 -15.67 -1.44 -0.53
CA LEU A 40 -16.82 -1.76 0.32
C LEU A 40 -17.56 -3.00 -0.20
N THR A 41 -17.51 -3.23 -1.51
CA THR A 41 -18.26 -4.27 -2.22
C THR A 41 -17.39 -5.02 -3.24
N PRO A 42 -17.82 -6.20 -3.72
CA PRO A 42 -17.12 -6.93 -4.77
C PRO A 42 -17.05 -6.16 -6.10
N LEU A 43 -18.02 -5.29 -6.38
CA LEU A 43 -17.99 -4.43 -7.57
C LEU A 43 -16.86 -3.40 -7.48
N ASP A 44 -16.63 -2.82 -6.30
CA ASP A 44 -15.50 -1.90 -6.09
C ASP A 44 -14.17 -2.61 -6.37
N ALA A 45 -14.03 -3.84 -5.88
CA ALA A 45 -12.85 -4.67 -6.12
C ALA A 45 -12.64 -4.98 -7.61
N PHE A 46 -13.71 -5.41 -8.29
CA PHE A 46 -13.72 -5.69 -9.72
C PHE A 46 -13.27 -4.49 -10.55
N LEU A 47 -13.82 -3.30 -10.24
CA LEU A 47 -13.50 -2.05 -10.93
C LEU A 47 -12.10 -1.56 -10.58
N PHE A 48 -11.70 -1.60 -9.30
CA PHE A 48 -10.37 -1.18 -8.87
C PHE A 48 -9.28 -1.99 -9.57
N ALA A 49 -9.42 -3.32 -9.63
CA ALA A 49 -8.45 -4.19 -10.30
C ALA A 49 -8.28 -3.81 -11.78
N ARG A 50 -9.39 -3.57 -12.51
CA ARG A 50 -9.35 -3.31 -13.96
C ARG A 50 -8.99 -1.87 -14.31
N ILE A 51 -9.51 -0.90 -13.57
CA ILE A 51 -9.39 0.53 -13.88
C ILE A 51 -8.14 1.12 -13.23
N ASN A 52 -8.00 0.96 -11.91
CA ASN A 52 -6.97 1.62 -11.13
C ASN A 52 -5.68 0.80 -11.04
N ALA A 53 -5.79 -0.54 -10.99
CA ALA A 53 -4.66 -1.47 -10.88
C ALA A 53 -3.60 -1.00 -9.86
N GLY A 54 -4.06 -0.51 -8.71
CA GLY A 54 -3.18 -0.07 -7.64
C GLY A 54 -2.57 -1.25 -6.88
N ASN A 55 -1.69 -0.96 -5.93
CA ASN A 55 -0.92 -1.93 -5.15
C ASN A 55 -1.35 -2.02 -3.68
N CYS A 56 -2.47 -1.37 -3.33
CA CYS A 56 -2.97 -1.33 -1.96
C CYS A 56 -4.50 -1.24 -1.96
N VAL A 57 -5.15 -1.80 -0.94
CA VAL A 57 -6.58 -1.60 -0.69
C VAL A 57 -6.85 -1.35 0.79
N SER A 58 -7.93 -0.63 1.05
CA SER A 58 -8.43 -0.32 2.38
C SER A 58 -9.87 -0.77 2.55
N LEU A 59 -10.09 -1.64 3.51
CA LEU A 59 -11.38 -2.24 3.84
C LEU A 59 -12.04 -1.51 5.03
N ALA A 60 -13.38 -1.40 5.00
CA ALA A 60 -14.18 -1.00 6.16
C ALA A 60 -14.46 -2.22 7.04
N LEU A 61 -13.72 -2.35 8.16
CA LEU A 61 -13.74 -3.53 9.02
C LEU A 61 -14.61 -3.35 10.28
N ASN A 62 -15.44 -2.31 10.32
CA ASN A 62 -16.42 -2.09 11.39
C ASN A 62 -17.71 -1.48 10.83
N GLN A 63 -17.63 -0.31 10.20
CA GLN A 63 -18.79 0.35 9.59
C GLN A 63 -19.31 -0.48 8.42
N GLY A 64 -20.57 -0.91 8.50
CA GLY A 64 -21.18 -1.79 7.51
C GLY A 64 -20.75 -3.26 7.61
N TYR A 65 -19.86 -3.60 8.56
CA TYR A 65 -19.47 -4.98 8.83
C TYR A 65 -20.47 -5.63 9.80
N GLY A 66 -21.54 -6.19 9.24
CA GLY A 66 -22.62 -6.83 9.97
C GLY A 66 -22.76 -8.32 9.66
N TRP A 67 -24.01 -8.80 9.62
CA TRP A 67 -24.30 -10.18 9.23
C TRP A 67 -23.75 -10.47 7.83
N ALA A 68 -23.02 -11.58 7.70
CA ALA A 68 -22.32 -12.01 6.48
C ALA A 68 -21.22 -11.02 5.98
N GLY A 69 -20.65 -10.20 6.86
CA GLY A 69 -19.51 -9.33 6.52
C GLY A 69 -18.27 -10.10 6.05
N ASP A 70 -18.02 -11.29 6.61
CA ASP A 70 -16.94 -12.19 6.19
C ASP A 70 -17.18 -12.77 4.79
N VAL A 71 -18.43 -13.07 4.44
CA VAL A 71 -18.81 -13.50 3.08
C VAL A 71 -18.54 -12.38 2.08
N ASN A 72 -18.90 -11.14 2.41
CA ASN A 72 -18.59 -9.98 1.57
C ASN A 72 -17.07 -9.82 1.35
N LEU A 73 -16.25 -10.02 2.38
CA LEU A 73 -14.78 -9.98 2.24
C LEU A 73 -14.25 -11.05 1.29
N ARG A 74 -14.77 -12.28 1.35
CA ARG A 74 -14.38 -13.34 0.40
C ARG A 74 -14.69 -12.95 -1.03
N LEU A 75 -15.90 -12.44 -1.29
CA LEU A 75 -16.32 -11.98 -2.62
C LEU A 75 -15.47 -10.80 -3.12
N ILE A 76 -15.08 -9.89 -2.21
CA ILE A 76 -14.13 -8.80 -2.53
C ILE A 76 -12.79 -9.38 -2.99
N PHE A 77 -12.23 -10.36 -2.27
CA PHE A 77 -10.94 -10.93 -2.63
C PHE A 77 -11.00 -11.74 -3.94
N ASP A 78 -12.07 -12.49 -4.18
CA ASP A 78 -12.29 -13.20 -5.45
C ASP A 78 -12.33 -12.24 -6.64
N ALA A 79 -12.95 -11.06 -6.47
CA ALA A 79 -13.02 -10.04 -7.50
C ALA A 79 -11.73 -9.22 -7.66
N LEU A 80 -10.98 -9.03 -6.56
CA LEU A 80 -9.76 -8.22 -6.51
C LEU A 80 -8.56 -8.94 -7.11
N PHE A 81 -8.33 -10.19 -6.71
CA PHE A 81 -7.15 -10.96 -7.12
C PHE A 81 -7.43 -11.71 -8.41
N THR A 82 -7.39 -10.96 -9.52
CA THR A 82 -7.76 -11.43 -10.85
C THR A 82 -6.62 -11.21 -11.87
N PRO A 83 -6.46 -12.10 -12.88
CA PRO A 83 -5.53 -11.86 -13.98
C PRO A 83 -5.92 -10.69 -14.89
N GLU A 84 -7.15 -10.16 -14.78
CA GLU A 84 -7.64 -9.02 -15.58
C GLU A 84 -7.19 -7.65 -15.04
N THR A 85 -6.17 -7.61 -14.21
CA THR A 85 -5.67 -6.37 -13.61
C THR A 85 -5.20 -5.38 -14.68
N GLY A 86 -5.69 -4.14 -14.62
CA GLY A 86 -5.32 -3.05 -15.54
C GLY A 86 -5.91 -3.13 -16.95
N THR A 87 -6.76 -4.12 -17.24
CA THR A 87 -7.39 -4.31 -18.57
C THR A 87 -8.39 -3.21 -18.95
N GLY A 88 -8.89 -2.46 -17.97
CA GLY A 88 -9.83 -1.36 -18.14
C GLY A 88 -11.30 -1.78 -18.19
N TYR A 89 -12.19 -0.89 -17.72
CA TYR A 89 -13.63 -1.10 -17.75
C TYR A 89 -14.41 0.22 -17.90
N PRO A 90 -15.39 0.33 -18.82
CA PRO A 90 -15.68 -0.64 -19.87
C PRO A 90 -14.50 -0.78 -20.86
N PRO A 91 -14.39 -1.88 -21.63
CA PRO A 91 -13.19 -2.15 -22.45
C PRO A 91 -12.79 -1.02 -23.41
N HIS A 92 -13.77 -0.31 -23.99
CA HIS A 92 -13.50 0.82 -24.89
C HIS A 92 -12.86 2.05 -24.19
N ARG A 93 -12.76 2.04 -22.85
CA ARG A 93 -12.09 3.06 -22.02
C ARG A 93 -10.73 2.59 -21.49
N ALA A 94 -10.24 1.42 -21.89
CA ALA A 94 -8.98 0.87 -21.38
C ALA A 94 -7.77 1.77 -21.63
N GLU A 95 -7.66 2.32 -22.84
CA GLU A 95 -6.56 3.21 -23.24
C GLU A 95 -6.45 4.47 -22.34
N PRO A 96 -7.50 5.32 -22.22
CA PRO A 96 -7.40 6.50 -21.36
C PRO A 96 -7.22 6.14 -19.87
N GLN A 97 -7.71 4.99 -19.41
CA GLN A 97 -7.49 4.54 -18.04
C GLN A 97 -6.04 4.15 -17.79
N ARG A 98 -5.39 3.44 -18.72
CA ARG A 98 -3.96 3.14 -18.64
C ARG A 98 -3.12 4.42 -18.60
N GLN A 99 -3.40 5.36 -19.51
CA GLN A 99 -2.73 6.67 -19.53
C GLN A 99 -2.92 7.43 -18.21
N GLY A 100 -4.12 7.36 -17.61
CA GLY A 100 -4.39 7.94 -16.30
C GLY A 100 -3.52 7.36 -15.19
N ARG A 101 -3.30 6.03 -15.17
CA ARG A 101 -2.41 5.37 -14.19
C ARG A 101 -0.96 5.80 -14.36
N GLU A 102 -0.48 5.84 -15.61
CA GLU A 102 0.88 6.27 -15.94
C GLU A 102 1.13 7.73 -15.51
N LEU A 103 0.16 8.62 -15.75
CA LEU A 103 0.21 10.00 -15.30
C LEU A 103 0.16 10.10 -13.78
N LEU A 104 -0.69 9.32 -13.11
CA LEU A 104 -0.77 9.31 -11.64
C LEU A 104 0.56 8.86 -11.01
N ALA A 105 1.28 7.92 -11.63
CA ALA A 105 2.62 7.53 -11.21
C ALA A 105 3.64 8.68 -11.36
N GLN A 106 3.53 9.50 -12.41
CA GLN A 106 4.34 10.72 -12.57
C GLN A 106 4.01 11.75 -11.49
N ILE A 107 2.73 11.97 -11.21
CA ILE A 107 2.28 12.89 -10.15
C ILE A 107 2.81 12.43 -8.79
N SER A 108 2.73 11.13 -8.49
CA SER A 108 3.26 10.59 -7.23
C SER A 108 4.75 10.88 -7.08
N ARG A 109 5.55 10.72 -8.14
CA ARG A 109 6.98 11.07 -8.14
C ARG A 109 7.24 12.56 -7.94
N ALA A 110 6.40 13.43 -8.50
CA ALA A 110 6.56 14.88 -8.39
C ALA A 110 6.11 15.43 -7.02
N ALA A 111 5.10 14.81 -6.40
CA ALA A 111 4.48 15.30 -5.17
C ALA A 111 5.15 14.80 -3.88
N HIS A 112 5.97 13.74 -3.96
CA HIS A 112 6.57 13.11 -2.79
C HIS A 112 8.09 13.24 -2.78
N ARG A 113 8.65 13.36 -1.57
CA ARG A 113 10.08 13.15 -1.32
C ARG A 113 10.46 11.68 -1.50
N SER A 114 11.76 11.40 -1.54
CA SER A 114 12.24 10.01 -1.50
C SER A 114 11.81 9.32 -0.19
N MET A 115 11.73 7.99 -0.21
CA MET A 115 11.36 7.22 1.00
C MET A 115 12.35 7.47 2.13
N ALA A 116 13.65 7.58 1.83
CA ALA A 116 14.68 7.89 2.82
C ALA A 116 14.47 9.25 3.50
N GLU A 117 14.22 10.30 2.72
CA GLU A 117 13.92 11.64 3.25
C GLU A 117 12.63 11.65 4.09
N ILE A 118 11.61 10.89 3.67
CA ILE A 118 10.36 10.76 4.43
C ILE A 118 10.62 10.09 5.78
N LEU A 119 11.34 8.96 5.82
CA LEU A 119 11.62 8.25 7.06
C LEU A 119 12.42 9.11 8.05
N LEU A 120 13.36 9.93 7.56
CA LEU A 120 14.13 10.86 8.39
C LEU A 120 13.29 12.05 8.89
N ALA A 121 12.31 12.51 8.12
CA ALA A 121 11.49 13.67 8.44
C ALA A 121 10.25 13.34 9.31
N LEU A 122 9.84 12.07 9.37
CA LEU A 122 8.69 11.66 10.18
C LEU A 122 8.97 11.82 11.69
N PRO A 123 7.93 12.09 12.51
CA PRO A 123 8.07 12.08 13.95
C PRO A 123 8.63 10.73 14.45
N ALA A 124 9.58 10.79 15.38
CA ALA A 124 10.27 9.60 15.89
C ALA A 124 9.31 8.58 16.50
N GLU A 125 8.19 9.02 17.08
CA GLU A 125 7.15 8.12 17.62
C GLU A 125 6.51 7.26 16.52
N VAL A 126 6.33 7.78 15.31
CA VAL A 126 5.76 7.05 14.18
C VAL A 126 6.74 6.00 13.70
N THR A 127 8.00 6.39 13.45
CA THR A 127 9.03 5.49 12.92
C THR A 127 9.39 4.42 13.94
N ARG A 128 9.59 4.78 15.22
CA ARG A 128 9.89 3.80 16.26
C ARG A 128 8.77 2.78 16.42
N THR A 129 7.52 3.24 16.52
CA THR A 129 6.36 2.34 16.67
C THR A 129 6.21 1.43 15.47
N ALA A 130 6.32 1.96 14.25
CA ALA A 130 6.13 1.19 13.05
C ALA A 130 7.27 0.18 12.80
N LEU A 131 8.53 0.60 12.91
CA LEU A 131 9.69 -0.24 12.56
C LEU A 131 9.96 -1.31 13.63
N ASN A 132 9.58 -1.08 14.89
CA ASN A 132 9.77 -2.03 15.98
C ASN A 132 8.55 -2.90 16.29
N TYR A 133 7.47 -2.79 15.52
CA TYR A 133 6.31 -3.65 15.73
C TYR A 133 6.72 -5.13 15.58
N PRO A 134 6.45 -6.00 16.57
CA PRO A 134 7.06 -7.34 16.66
C PRO A 134 6.88 -8.21 15.42
N ALA A 135 5.70 -8.17 14.79
CA ALA A 135 5.44 -8.95 13.57
C ALA A 135 6.00 -8.30 12.30
N PHE A 136 6.26 -6.98 12.32
CA PHE A 136 6.75 -6.24 11.16
C PHE A 136 8.27 -6.25 11.08
N ARG A 137 8.97 -6.10 12.21
CA ARG A 137 10.43 -5.95 12.24
C ARG A 137 11.17 -7.10 11.53
N PRO A 138 10.84 -8.38 11.74
CA PRO A 138 11.51 -9.48 11.02
C PRO A 138 11.28 -9.43 9.51
N VAL A 139 10.06 -9.06 9.09
CA VAL A 139 9.70 -8.92 7.66
C VAL A 139 10.49 -7.78 7.03
N LEU A 140 10.59 -6.64 7.71
CA LEU A 140 11.38 -5.50 7.26
C LEU A 140 12.87 -5.87 7.12
N GLN A 141 13.45 -6.51 8.13
CA GLN A 141 14.85 -6.92 8.10
C GLN A 141 15.13 -7.89 6.95
N SER A 142 14.25 -8.87 6.74
CA SER A 142 14.35 -9.77 5.59
C SER A 142 14.25 -9.00 4.27
N ALA A 143 13.29 -8.08 4.15
CA ALA A 143 13.07 -7.28 2.95
C ALA A 143 14.30 -6.44 2.57
N VAL A 144 14.94 -5.81 3.55
CA VAL A 144 16.15 -5.03 3.35
C VAL A 144 17.31 -5.94 2.91
N ALA A 145 17.46 -7.10 3.56
CA ALA A 145 18.53 -8.06 3.25
C ALA A 145 18.39 -8.71 1.86
N THR A 146 17.17 -8.91 1.37
CA THR A 146 16.89 -9.61 0.10
C THR A 146 16.48 -8.69 -1.04
N ALA A 147 16.55 -7.37 -0.87
CA ALA A 147 16.15 -6.43 -1.91
C ALA A 147 17.01 -6.65 -3.18
N PRO A 148 16.40 -6.83 -4.37
CA PRO A 148 17.14 -7.16 -5.58
C PRO A 148 18.07 -6.03 -6.06
N ASN A 149 17.76 -4.78 -5.70
CA ASN A 149 18.60 -3.60 -5.92
C ASN A 149 18.41 -2.65 -4.72
N PRO A 150 19.15 -2.87 -3.61
CA PRO A 150 18.97 -2.07 -2.41
C PRO A 150 19.44 -0.65 -2.65
N ASP A 151 18.60 0.33 -2.32
CA ASP A 151 19.04 1.73 -2.21
C ASP A 151 19.92 1.84 -0.95
N PRO A 152 21.23 2.13 -1.08
CA PRO A 152 22.13 2.19 0.06
C PRO A 152 21.75 3.30 1.04
N THR A 153 21.17 4.40 0.54
CA THR A 153 20.73 5.52 1.37
C THR A 153 19.56 5.10 2.24
N LEU A 154 18.54 4.49 1.63
CA LEU A 154 17.37 4.00 2.37
C LEU A 154 17.75 2.90 3.37
N THR A 155 18.64 2.00 2.98
CA THR A 155 19.12 0.90 3.84
C THR A 155 19.79 1.46 5.09
N SER A 156 20.74 2.39 4.93
CA SER A 156 21.42 3.04 6.05
C SER A 156 20.46 3.81 6.96
N VAL A 157 19.45 4.49 6.40
CA VAL A 157 18.41 5.17 7.19
C VAL A 157 17.60 4.18 8.02
N ILE A 158 17.20 3.04 7.44
CA ILE A 158 16.43 2.02 8.16
C ILE A 158 17.27 1.43 9.30
N GLU A 159 18.52 1.07 9.05
CA GLU A 159 19.45 0.54 10.05
C GLU A 159 19.64 1.52 11.21
N HIS A 160 19.93 2.79 10.89
CA HIS A 160 20.07 3.85 11.88
C HIS A 160 18.82 4.01 12.77
N LEU A 161 17.63 3.97 12.18
CA LEU A 161 16.36 4.09 12.92
C LEU A 161 16.06 2.86 13.79
N LEU A 162 16.51 1.67 13.39
CA LEU A 162 16.37 0.44 14.17
C LEU A 162 17.34 0.38 15.36
N GLU A 163 18.56 0.92 15.21
CA GLU A 163 19.57 1.00 16.27
C GLU A 163 19.26 2.09 17.30
N SER A 164 18.64 3.19 16.87
CA SER A 164 18.31 4.34 17.73
C SER A 164 17.08 4.13 18.61
N ALA A 165 16.46 2.94 18.59
CA ALA A 165 15.34 2.58 19.45
C ALA A 165 15.87 2.07 20.80
N PRO A 166 15.54 2.70 21.94
CA PRO A 166 15.90 2.15 23.24
C PRO A 166 15.26 0.77 23.42
N ALA A 167 16.01 -0.14 24.04
CA ALA A 167 15.58 -1.49 24.40
C ALA A 167 14.34 -1.49 25.31
#